data_AF-A0A3D2IGH8-F1
#
_entry.id   AF-A0A3D2IGH8-F1
#
_cell.length_a   1.000
_cell.length_b   1.000
_cell.length_c   1.000
_cell.angle_alpha   90.00
_cell.angle_beta   90.00
_cell.angle_gamma   90.00
#
_symmetry.space_group_name_H-M   'P 1'
#
loop_
_entity.id
_entity.type
_entity.pdbx_description
1 polymer ?
#
loop_
_entity_poly.entity_id
_entity_poly.type
_entity_poly.pdbx_seq_one_letter_code
_entity_poly.pdbx_strand_id
1 'polypeptide(L)'
;MKALLKLGALAVFAVLLSSELTFAQERGKGNRPSPNAAVSQDIGSTTVSITYGRPGLKGRSLATLAKPGQVWRTGANESTVITFSEDVMFGGKEVKAGTYS
;
A
#
# COMPACT_ATOMS: atom_id res chain seq x y z
N MET A 1 -10.53 -45.80 17.81
CA MET A 1 -11.34 -44.75 17.13
C MET A 1 -11.20 -43.37 17.77
N LYS A 2 -11.44 -43.18 19.08
CA LYS A 2 -11.33 -41.84 19.73
C LYS A 2 -9.95 -41.18 19.59
N ALA A 3 -8.86 -41.94 19.64
CA ALA A 3 -7.49 -41.43 19.43
C ALA A 3 -7.25 -40.94 18.00
N LEU A 4 -7.80 -41.65 17.00
CA LEU A 4 -7.74 -41.26 15.58
C LEU A 4 -8.55 -39.98 15.32
N LEU A 5 -9.71 -39.82 15.95
CA LEU A 5 -10.48 -38.57 15.88
C LEU A 5 -9.73 -37.39 16.52
N LYS A 6 -9.03 -37.59 17.64
CA LYS A 6 -8.24 -36.54 18.30
C LYS A 6 -7.02 -36.11 17.46
N LEU A 7 -6.32 -37.07 16.84
CA LEU A 7 -5.23 -36.74 15.91
C LEU A 7 -5.75 -35.99 14.67
N GLY A 8 -6.88 -36.41 14.12
CA GLY A 8 -7.52 -35.70 13.00
C GLY A 8 -7.90 -34.26 13.38
N ALA A 9 -8.48 -34.04 14.56
CA ALA A 9 -8.82 -32.71 15.06
C ALA A 9 -7.58 -31.83 15.28
N LEU A 10 -6.49 -32.39 15.80
CA LEU A 10 -5.23 -31.68 16.01
C LEU A 10 -4.58 -31.27 14.68
N ALA A 11 -4.64 -32.15 13.67
CA ALA A 11 -4.13 -31.86 12.33
C ALA A 11 -4.95 -30.74 11.65
N VAL A 12 -6.27 -30.76 11.76
CA VAL A 12 -7.14 -29.68 11.24
C VAL A 12 -6.86 -28.36 11.96
N PHE A 13 -6.69 -28.39 13.29
CA PHE A 13 -6.36 -27.19 14.06
C PHE A 13 -5.01 -26.59 13.67
N ALA A 14 -3.99 -27.42 13.42
CA ALA A 14 -2.68 -26.97 12.95
C ALA A 14 -2.73 -26.33 11.55
N VAL A 15 -3.59 -26.82 10.64
CA VAL A 15 -3.80 -26.24 9.31
C VAL A 15 -4.53 -24.89 9.38
N LEU A 16 -5.44 -24.71 10.35
CA LEU A 16 -6.10 -23.42 10.55
C LEU A 16 -5.13 -22.36 11.08
N LEU A 17 -4.20 -22.74 11.97
CA LEU A 17 -3.19 -21.82 12.52
C LEU A 17 -2.14 -21.34 11.50
N SER A 18 -1.86 -22.11 10.44
CA SER A 18 -0.91 -21.69 9.40
C SER A 18 -1.47 -20.65 8.43
N SER A 19 -2.78 -20.37 8.48
CA SER A 19 -3.42 -19.35 7.65
C SER A 19 -3.12 -17.90 8.07
N GLU A 20 -2.50 -17.70 9.25
CA GLU A 20 -2.15 -16.36 9.74
C GLU A 20 -0.80 -15.83 9.22
N LEU A 21 -0.04 -16.63 8.48
CA LEU A 21 1.23 -16.20 7.85
C LEU A 21 0.98 -15.45 6.54
N THR A 22 0.17 -14.39 6.59
CA THR A 22 0.09 -13.43 5.49
C THR A 22 1.27 -12.47 5.58
N PHE A 23 2.29 -12.71 4.77
CA PHE A 23 3.35 -11.72 4.56
C PHE A 23 2.78 -10.59 3.71
N ALA A 24 2.63 -9.40 4.28
CA ALA A 24 2.40 -8.20 3.49
C ALA A 24 3.57 -8.04 2.50
N GLN A 25 3.27 -7.70 1.24
CA GLN A 25 4.32 -7.43 0.26
C GLN A 25 5.11 -6.20 0.73
N GLU A 26 6.32 -6.42 1.26
CA GLU A 26 7.21 -5.32 1.58
C GLU A 26 7.43 -4.47 0.32
N ARG A 27 7.55 -3.15 0.53
CA ARG A 27 7.91 -2.19 -0.50
C ARG A 27 9.38 -2.41 -0.89
N GLY A 28 9.66 -3.52 -1.57
CA GLY A 28 11.01 -4.05 -1.82
C GLY A 28 11.97 -3.03 -2.43
N LYS A 29 13.21 -3.03 -1.94
CA LYS A 29 14.29 -2.08 -2.29
C LYS A 29 15.01 -2.41 -3.61
N GLY A 30 14.50 -3.35 -4.40
CA GLY A 30 15.15 -3.82 -5.64
C GLY A 30 14.99 -2.86 -6.83
N ASN A 31 15.66 -3.17 -7.94
CA ASN A 31 15.52 -2.45 -9.22
C ASN A 31 14.15 -2.72 -9.84
N ARG A 32 13.14 -1.99 -9.38
CA ARG A 32 11.76 -2.12 -9.85
C ARG A 32 11.54 -1.25 -11.10
N PRO A 33 10.88 -1.77 -12.15
CA PRO A 33 10.70 -1.03 -13.40
C PRO A 33 9.90 0.27 -13.29
N SER A 34 9.10 0.40 -12.23
CA SER A 34 8.48 1.64 -11.79
C SER A 34 9.00 1.91 -10.37
N PRO A 35 9.92 2.86 -10.19
CA PRO A 35 10.56 3.11 -8.90
C PRO A 35 9.59 3.75 -7.91
N ASN A 36 9.94 3.69 -6.63
CA ASN A 36 9.27 4.48 -5.62
C ASN A 36 9.77 5.92 -5.68
N ALA A 37 8.90 6.85 -5.32
CA ALA A 37 9.24 8.24 -5.07
C ALA A 37 8.51 8.72 -3.83
N ALA A 38 9.10 9.72 -3.17
CA ALA A 38 8.49 10.40 -2.05
C ALA A 38 8.70 11.91 -2.20
N VAL A 39 7.75 12.67 -1.66
CA VAL A 39 7.87 14.12 -1.45
C VAL A 39 7.43 14.39 -0.03
N SER A 40 8.15 15.27 0.65
CA SER A 40 7.79 15.75 1.98
C SER A 40 7.90 17.27 2.01
N GLN A 41 7.00 17.90 2.74
CA GLN A 41 6.99 19.33 2.95
C GLN A 41 6.52 19.65 4.35
N ASP A 42 7.20 20.60 4.99
CA ASP A 42 6.78 21.18 6.26
C ASP A 42 5.86 22.38 6.01
N ILE A 43 4.72 22.37 6.69
CA ILE A 43 3.70 23.43 6.67
C ILE A 43 3.46 23.82 8.13
N GLY A 44 4.08 24.92 8.57
CA GLY A 44 4.10 25.27 9.99
C GLY A 44 4.84 24.21 10.81
N SER A 45 4.19 23.65 11.82
CA SER A 45 4.69 22.52 12.63
C SER A 45 4.40 21.14 12.03
N THR A 46 3.59 21.07 10.98
CA THR A 46 3.15 19.80 10.40
C THR A 46 4.03 19.40 9.22
N THR A 47 4.63 18.22 9.28
CA THR A 47 5.24 17.55 8.12
C THR A 47 4.20 16.74 7.39
N VAL A 48 4.04 17.00 6.09
CA VAL A 48 3.19 16.23 5.18
C VAL A 48 4.07 15.45 4.23
N SER A 49 3.96 14.13 4.24
CA SER A 49 4.74 13.22 3.39
C SER A 49 3.83 12.42 2.47
N ILE A 50 4.21 12.29 1.20
CA ILE A 50 3.52 11.46 0.21
C ILE A 50 4.52 10.48 -0.37
N THR A 51 4.23 9.18 -0.28
CA THR A 51 5.00 8.10 -0.94
C THR A 51 4.14 7.43 -2.01
N TYR A 52 4.68 7.28 -3.22
CA TYR A 52 3.95 6.74 -4.36
C TYR A 52 4.87 5.94 -5.27
N GLY A 53 4.31 4.99 -6.03
CA GLY A 53 5.05 4.35 -7.12
C GLY A 53 5.00 5.23 -8.36
N ARG A 54 6.16 5.60 -8.91
CA ARG A 54 6.29 6.43 -10.11
C ARG A 54 6.22 5.56 -11.37
N PRO A 55 5.14 5.62 -12.17
CA PRO A 55 5.01 4.79 -13.36
C PRO A 55 6.03 5.20 -14.44
N GLY A 56 6.85 4.25 -14.89
CA GLY A 56 7.71 4.45 -16.05
C GLY A 56 6.94 4.29 -17.36
N LEU A 57 7.16 5.19 -18.33
CA LEU A 57 6.60 5.04 -19.69
C LEU A 57 7.13 3.78 -20.38
N LYS A 58 8.43 3.49 -20.21
CA LYS A 58 9.11 2.32 -20.80
C LYS A 58 8.89 2.20 -22.32
N GLY A 59 9.07 3.30 -23.05
CA GLY A 59 8.87 3.36 -24.50
C GLY A 59 7.40 3.38 -24.96
N ARG A 60 6.43 3.30 -24.03
CA ARG A 60 4.99 3.45 -24.35
C ARG A 60 4.61 4.93 -24.39
N SER A 61 3.63 5.27 -25.22
CA SER A 61 3.07 6.62 -25.24
C SER A 61 2.25 6.90 -23.98
N LEU A 62 2.25 8.16 -23.53
CA LEU A 62 1.40 8.60 -22.41
C LEU A 62 -0.09 8.39 -22.73
N ALA A 63 -0.51 8.72 -23.95
CA ALA A 63 -1.89 8.56 -24.39
C ALA A 63 -2.38 7.09 -24.34
N THR A 64 -1.48 6.11 -24.45
CA THR A 64 -1.80 4.69 -24.26
C THR A 64 -2.04 4.35 -22.79
N LEU A 65 -1.33 4.98 -21.86
CA LEU A 65 -1.37 4.67 -20.42
C LEU A 65 -2.42 5.47 -19.65
N ALA A 66 -2.63 6.73 -20.06
CA ALA A 66 -3.57 7.66 -19.46
C ALA A 66 -4.37 8.31 -20.59
N LYS A 67 -5.38 7.57 -21.08
CA LYS A 67 -6.24 8.05 -22.16
C LYS A 67 -7.02 9.29 -21.69
N PRO A 68 -7.04 10.39 -22.46
CA PRO A 68 -7.84 11.55 -22.14
C PRO A 68 -9.31 11.19 -21.94
N GLY A 69 -9.93 11.72 -20.88
CA GLY A 69 -11.35 11.50 -20.58
C GLY A 69 -11.69 10.10 -20.05
N GLN A 70 -10.72 9.19 -19.88
CA GLN A 70 -10.95 7.89 -19.26
C GLN A 70 -10.38 7.85 -17.86
N VAL A 71 -11.01 7.07 -16.97
CA VAL A 71 -10.46 6.80 -15.66
C VAL A 71 -9.21 5.93 -15.82
N TRP A 72 -8.12 6.37 -15.21
CA TRP A 72 -6.84 5.65 -15.18
C TRP A 72 -6.31 5.61 -13.75
N ARG A 73 -5.44 4.63 -13.46
CA ARG A 73 -4.85 4.47 -12.13
C ARG A 73 -3.68 5.42 -11.92
N THR A 74 -3.73 6.24 -10.87
CA THR A 74 -2.59 7.03 -10.40
C THR A 74 -1.58 6.14 -9.66
N GLY A 75 -0.39 6.00 -10.24
CA GLY A 75 0.74 5.30 -9.60
C GLY A 75 1.02 3.89 -10.13
N ALA A 76 2.09 3.29 -9.61
CA ALA A 76 2.55 1.94 -9.96
C ALA A 76 2.77 1.10 -8.70
N ASN A 77 2.62 -0.22 -8.80
CA ASN A 77 2.77 -1.16 -7.68
C ASN A 77 1.81 -0.83 -6.52
N GLU A 78 2.33 -0.37 -5.38
CA GLU A 78 1.58 -0.08 -4.15
C GLU A 78 0.70 1.18 -4.25
N SER A 79 -0.32 1.28 -3.39
CA SER A 79 -1.14 2.49 -3.26
C SER A 79 -0.30 3.71 -2.87
N THR A 80 -0.77 4.89 -3.26
CA THR A 80 -0.20 6.16 -2.79
C THR A 80 -0.51 6.29 -1.31
N VAL A 81 0.47 6.68 -0.52
CA VAL A 81 0.36 6.82 0.93
C VAL A 81 0.65 8.28 1.29
N ILE A 82 -0.22 8.88 2.09
CA ILE A 82 -0.04 10.21 2.67
C ILE A 82 0.06 10.10 4.19
N THR A 83 1.01 10.81 4.78
CA THR A 83 1.24 10.86 6.22
C THR A 83 1.23 12.30 6.70
N PHE A 84 0.48 12.56 7.77
CA PHE A 84 0.46 13.83 8.49
C PHE A 84 1.10 13.64 9.87
N SER A 85 2.07 14.48 10.23
CA SER A 85 2.72 14.41 11.55
C SER A 85 1.83 14.93 12.69
N GLU A 86 0.82 15.74 12.36
CA GLU A 86 -0.11 16.36 13.30
C GLU A 86 -1.54 16.27 12.74
N ASP A 87 -2.53 16.61 13.57
CA ASP A 87 -3.92 16.75 13.12
C ASP A 87 -4.05 17.90 12.11
N VAL A 88 -4.78 17.68 11.01
CA VAL A 88 -4.90 18.65 9.91
C VAL A 88 -6.33 18.87 9.46
N MET A 89 -6.55 19.97 8.76
CA MET A 89 -7.75 20.18 7.92
C MET A 89 -7.44 19.77 6.49
N PHE A 90 -8.13 18.74 5.98
CA PHE A 90 -7.99 18.26 4.61
C PHE A 90 -9.34 18.23 3.90
N GLY A 91 -9.47 18.96 2.79
CA GLY A 91 -10.73 19.02 2.04
C GLY A 91 -11.93 19.52 2.86
N GLY A 92 -11.70 20.39 3.85
CA GLY A 92 -12.74 20.92 4.74
C GLY A 92 -13.13 19.98 5.90
N LYS A 93 -12.41 18.88 6.12
CA LYS A 93 -12.65 17.94 7.24
C LYS A 93 -11.42 17.84 8.13
N GLU A 94 -11.65 17.64 9.43
CA GLU A 94 -10.59 17.27 10.37
C GLU A 94 -10.10 15.85 10.09
N VAL A 95 -8.79 15.69 10.00
CA VAL A 95 -8.09 14.41 9.82
C VAL A 95 -7.03 14.33 10.90
N LYS A 96 -7.00 13.22 11.65
CA LYS A 96 -6.03 13.02 12.71
C LYS A 96 -4.62 12.80 12.15
N ALA A 97 -3.61 13.05 12.96
CA ALA A 97 -2.24 12.63 12.67
C ALA A 97 -2.22 11.13 12.35
N GLY A 98 -1.53 10.75 11.28
CA GLY A 98 -1.56 9.36 10.85
C GLY A 98 -1.17 9.15 9.40
N THR A 99 -1.23 7.89 8.97
CA THR A 99 -0.91 7.44 7.62
C THR A 99 -2.16 6.88 6.95
N TYR A 100 -2.42 7.32 5.72
CA TYR A 100 -3.63 7.04 4.94
C TYR A 100 -3.26 6.61 3.51
N SER A 101 -4.10 5.78 2.88
CA SER A 101 -3.91 5.30 1.49
C SER A 101 -5.21 5.16 0.73
#